data_AF-A0A167UN48-F1
#
_entry.id   AF-A0A167UN48-F1
#
_cell.length_a   1.000
_cell.length_b   1.000
_cell.length_c   1.000
_cell.angle_alpha   90.00
_cell.angle_beta   90.00
_cell.angle_gamma   90.00
#
_symmetry.space_group_name_H-M   'P 1'
#
loop_
_entity.id
_entity.type
_entity.pdbx_description
1 polymer ?
#
loop_
_entity_poly.entity_id
_entity_poly.type
_entity_poly.pdbx_seq_one_letter_code
_entity_poly.pdbx_strand_id
1 'polypeptide(L)'
;MRGSKAVTTKLTSVQRKAAKHITGALSLAAADTMEVHAHILPINLLFHKVLYRAAARICTLPILHSLHAIARRTANTYVKCHRSPLHNLFHVTKLRPSTTKTISPTRRKPDYIVPHSTHITNSKDDALQDTLRVNERAHTRVYVDGSGYKGGIVEEELVGWI
;
A
#
# COMPACT_ATOMS: atom_id res chain seq x y z
N MET A 1 26.00 7.42 14.11
CA MET A 1 25.68 6.00 13.82
C MET A 1 26.50 5.48 12.62
N ARG A 2 27.82 5.23 12.74
CA ARG A 2 28.62 4.73 11.60
C ARG A 2 28.27 3.28 11.18
N GLY A 3 28.02 2.39 12.15
CA GLY A 3 27.72 0.97 11.87
C GLY A 3 26.48 0.70 11.03
N SER A 4 25.41 1.51 11.18
CA SER A 4 24.16 1.31 10.43
C SER A 4 24.35 1.41 8.91
N LYS A 5 25.13 2.40 8.42
CA LYS A 5 25.42 2.53 6.99
C LYS A 5 26.15 1.30 6.44
N ALA A 6 27.13 0.77 7.17
CA ALA A 6 27.89 -0.42 6.76
C ALA A 6 27.00 -1.69 6.66
N VAL A 7 26.02 -1.85 7.56
CA VAL A 7 25.03 -2.94 7.47
C VAL A 7 24.13 -2.75 6.24
N THR A 8 23.63 -1.54 5.98
CA THR A 8 22.85 -1.23 4.77
C THR A 8 23.63 -1.56 3.50
N THR A 9 24.88 -1.11 3.37
CA THR A 9 25.74 -1.40 2.20
C THR A 9 25.99 -2.89 2.00
N LYS A 10 26.21 -3.65 3.09
CA LYS A 10 26.33 -5.12 3.01
C LYS A 10 25.04 -5.77 2.51
N LEU A 11 23.88 -5.35 3.03
CA LEU A 11 22.58 -5.86 2.59
C LEU A 11 22.28 -5.51 1.13
N THR A 12 22.58 -4.29 0.67
CA THR A 12 22.44 -3.90 -0.74
C THR A 12 23.34 -4.74 -1.65
N SER A 13 24.56 -5.07 -1.22
CA SER A 13 25.47 -5.97 -1.97
C SER A 13 24.90 -7.39 -2.08
N VAL A 14 24.32 -7.93 -1.00
CA VAL A 14 23.64 -9.24 -1.02
C VAL A 14 22.39 -9.22 -1.90
N GLN A 15 21.56 -8.17 -1.80
CA GLN A 15 20.36 -8.02 -2.62
C GLN A 15 20.70 -7.89 -4.11
N ARG A 16 21.73 -7.11 -4.49
CA ARG A 16 22.17 -7.01 -5.89
C ARG A 16 22.63 -8.36 -6.44
N LYS A 17 23.30 -9.21 -5.64
CA LYS A 17 23.63 -10.58 -6.05
C LYS A 17 22.37 -11.43 -6.25
N ALA A 18 21.43 -11.39 -5.32
CA ALA A 18 20.17 -12.13 -5.43
C ALA A 18 19.34 -11.70 -6.65
N ALA A 19 19.14 -10.39 -6.85
CA ALA A 19 18.44 -9.84 -8.01
C ALA A 19 19.10 -10.24 -9.34
N LYS A 20 20.44 -10.24 -9.40
CA LYS A 20 21.19 -10.72 -10.57
C LYS A 20 20.94 -12.21 -10.85
N HIS A 21 20.93 -13.06 -9.82
CA HIS A 21 20.62 -14.49 -9.99
C HIS A 21 19.16 -14.74 -10.40
N ILE A 22 18.20 -13.98 -9.87
CA ILE A 22 16.77 -14.08 -10.21
C ILE A 22 16.51 -13.64 -11.66
N THR A 23 17.18 -12.59 -12.13
CA THR A 23 16.97 -12.00 -13.47
C THR A 23 17.89 -12.55 -14.56
N GLY A 24 18.88 -13.38 -14.21
CA GLY A 24 19.94 -13.84 -15.13
C GLY A 24 20.85 -12.72 -15.65
N ALA A 25 20.79 -11.52 -15.07
CA ALA A 25 21.34 -10.31 -15.67
C ALA A 25 22.88 -10.27 -15.71
N LEU A 26 23.43 -9.52 -16.68
CA LEU A 26 24.87 -9.32 -16.85
C LEU A 26 25.51 -8.58 -15.68
N SER A 27 26.81 -8.79 -15.46
CA SER A 27 27.56 -8.17 -14.34
C SER A 27 27.55 -6.64 -14.32
N LEU A 28 27.34 -6.00 -15.48
CA LEU A 28 27.27 -4.54 -15.64
C LEU A 28 25.85 -3.97 -15.53
N ALA A 29 24.81 -4.81 -15.37
CA ALA A 29 23.44 -4.32 -15.22
C ALA A 29 23.28 -3.44 -13.97
N ALA A 30 22.51 -2.36 -14.12
CA ALA A 30 22.17 -1.46 -13.01
C ALA A 30 21.41 -2.21 -11.91
N ALA A 31 21.67 -1.88 -10.65
CA ALA A 31 21.01 -2.54 -9.52
C ALA A 31 19.49 -2.29 -9.57
N ASP A 32 19.12 -1.02 -9.75
CA ASP A 32 17.76 -0.50 -9.74
C ASP A 32 16.88 -1.17 -10.81
N THR A 33 17.41 -1.43 -12.02
CA THR A 33 16.67 -2.13 -13.07
C THR A 33 16.52 -3.62 -12.78
N MET A 34 17.56 -4.30 -12.27
CA MET A 34 17.45 -5.69 -11.83
C MET A 34 16.45 -5.86 -10.68
N GLU A 35 16.41 -4.91 -9.74
CA GLU A 35 15.47 -4.93 -8.61
C GLU A 35 14.02 -4.72 -9.08
N VAL A 36 13.77 -3.77 -10.00
CA VAL A 36 12.46 -3.60 -10.65
C VAL A 36 12.02 -4.85 -11.40
N HIS A 37 12.87 -5.45 -12.25
CA HIS A 37 12.52 -6.69 -12.97
C HIS A 37 12.28 -7.87 -12.02
N ALA A 38 13.06 -7.99 -10.94
CA ALA A 38 12.84 -8.99 -9.89
C ALA A 38 11.61 -8.72 -9.00
N HIS A 39 10.93 -7.58 -9.17
CA HIS A 39 9.84 -7.09 -8.29
C HIS A 39 10.27 -6.92 -6.82
N ILE A 40 11.57 -6.67 -6.59
CA ILE A 40 12.18 -6.44 -5.28
C ILE A 40 12.34 -4.93 -5.06
N LEU A 41 12.08 -4.47 -3.85
CA LEU A 41 12.32 -3.07 -3.47
C LEU A 41 13.78 -2.86 -3.05
N PRO A 42 14.42 -1.73 -3.42
CA PRO A 42 15.68 -1.30 -2.85
C PRO A 42 15.71 -1.38 -1.32
N ILE A 43 16.84 -1.80 -0.74
CA ILE A 43 17.00 -2.06 0.71
C ILE A 43 16.53 -0.89 1.60
N ASN A 44 16.78 0.35 1.21
CA ASN A 44 16.27 1.55 1.91
C ASN A 44 14.74 1.60 1.89
N LEU A 45 14.10 1.34 0.75
CA LEU A 45 12.64 1.30 0.62
C LEU A 45 12.03 0.10 1.35
N LEU A 46 12.72 -1.05 1.40
CA LEU A 46 12.34 -2.18 2.27
C LEU A 46 12.35 -1.78 3.75
N PHE A 47 13.39 -1.11 4.23
CA PHE A 47 13.42 -0.60 5.61
C PHE A 47 12.27 0.38 5.88
N HIS A 48 12.01 1.34 4.99
CA HIS A 48 10.85 2.24 5.13
C HIS A 48 9.52 1.48 5.13
N LYS A 49 9.32 0.49 4.24
CA LYS A 49 8.11 -0.35 4.17
C LYS A 49 7.90 -1.18 5.44
N VAL A 50 8.96 -1.73 6.04
CA VAL A 50 8.90 -2.48 7.30
C VAL A 50 8.59 -1.55 8.48
N LEU A 51 9.30 -0.42 8.59
CA LEU A 51 9.07 0.57 9.65
C LEU A 51 7.66 1.17 9.58
N TYR A 52 7.18 1.53 8.39
CA TYR A 52 5.83 2.05 8.19
C TYR A 52 4.75 1.03 8.54
N ARG A 53 4.92 -0.25 8.13
CA ARG A 53 4.02 -1.34 8.54
C ARG A 53 4.01 -1.57 10.05
N ALA A 54 5.16 -1.47 10.73
CA ALA A 54 5.23 -1.58 12.18
C ALA A 54 4.53 -0.40 12.88
N ALA A 55 4.81 0.83 12.45
CA ALA A 55 4.17 2.04 12.97
C ALA A 55 2.64 2.03 12.76
N ALA A 56 2.17 1.63 11.57
CA ALA A 56 0.75 1.50 11.27
C ALA A 56 0.05 0.48 12.16
N ARG A 57 0.64 -0.72 12.33
CA ARG A 57 0.11 -1.74 13.27
C ARG A 57 0.01 -1.21 14.70
N ILE A 58 1.01 -0.44 15.16
CA ILE A 58 1.01 0.18 16.49
C ILE A 58 -0.05 1.29 16.59
N CYS A 59 -0.31 2.06 15.53
CA CYS A 59 -1.39 3.04 15.50
C CYS A 59 -2.78 2.39 15.62
N THR A 60 -2.98 1.21 15.01
CA THR A 60 -4.26 0.49 15.01
C THR A 60 -4.51 -0.38 16.26
N LEU A 61 -3.67 -0.29 17.30
CA LEU A 61 -3.84 -1.08 18.52
C LEU A 61 -5.10 -0.64 19.31
N PRO A 62 -5.87 -1.58 19.89
CA PRO A 62 -7.05 -1.25 20.69
C PRO A 62 -6.65 -0.51 21.98
N ILE A 63 -7.58 0.27 22.53
CA ILE A 63 -7.34 1.16 23.69
C ILE A 63 -6.80 0.39 24.91
N LEU A 64 -7.24 -0.86 25.09
CA LEU A 64 -6.84 -1.78 26.16
C LEU A 64 -5.38 -2.28 26.05
N HIS A 65 -4.71 -2.09 24.91
CA HIS A 65 -3.35 -2.59 24.70
C HIS A 65 -2.32 -1.67 25.37
N SER A 66 -1.41 -2.21 26.18
CA SER A 66 -0.39 -1.45 26.93
C SER A 66 0.37 -0.41 26.10
N LEU A 67 0.79 -0.78 24.88
CA LEU A 67 1.48 0.12 23.95
C LEU A 67 0.61 1.26 23.38
N HIS A 68 -0.73 1.22 23.41
CA HIS A 68 -1.59 2.24 22.79
C HIS A 68 -1.37 3.64 23.40
N ALA A 69 -1.32 3.74 24.74
CA ALA A 69 -1.03 5.00 25.44
C ALA A 69 0.41 5.51 25.14
N ILE A 70 1.39 4.60 25.14
CA ILE A 70 2.80 4.92 24.86
C ILE A 70 2.96 5.38 23.40
N ALA A 71 2.29 4.73 22.46
CA ALA A 71 2.28 5.10 21.04
C ALA A 71 1.71 6.51 20.84
N ARG A 72 0.55 6.82 21.43
CA ARG A 72 -0.05 8.17 21.35
C ARG A 72 0.87 9.25 21.93
N ARG A 73 1.52 8.99 23.07
CA ARG A 73 2.50 9.92 23.65
C ARG A 73 3.71 10.12 22.75
N THR A 74 4.38 9.03 22.37
CA THR A 74 5.63 9.07 21.59
C THR A 74 5.47 9.57 20.14
N ALA A 75 4.28 9.45 19.55
CA ALA A 75 3.95 10.04 18.25
C ALA A 75 3.66 11.55 18.33
N ASN A 76 3.09 12.03 19.45
CA ASN A 76 2.75 13.45 19.63
C ASN A 76 3.95 14.28 20.12
N THR A 77 4.82 13.74 20.99
CA THR A 77 5.94 14.48 21.58
C THR A 77 7.30 13.99 21.07
N TYR A 78 7.97 14.74 20.20
CA TYR A 78 9.34 14.40 19.78
C TYR A 78 10.37 14.98 20.76
N VAL A 79 10.82 14.18 21.72
CA VAL A 79 11.71 14.60 22.82
C VAL A 79 13.12 14.98 22.33
N LYS A 80 13.72 16.01 22.94
CA LYS A 80 15.09 16.46 22.61
C LYS A 80 16.13 15.40 22.94
N CYS A 81 16.09 14.86 24.17
CA CYS A 81 17.01 13.84 24.71
C CYS A 81 16.31 12.48 24.94
N HIS A 82 17.08 11.40 25.15
CA HIS A 82 16.59 10.05 25.48
C HIS A 82 15.48 9.50 24.54
N ARG A 83 15.64 9.72 23.23
CA ARG A 83 14.70 9.25 22.19
C ARG A 83 14.65 7.73 22.12
N SER A 84 13.62 7.14 22.73
CA SER A 84 13.31 5.70 22.59
C SER A 84 13.05 5.31 21.12
N PRO A 85 13.13 4.01 20.76
CA PRO A 85 12.89 3.55 19.39
C PRO A 85 11.53 4.00 18.81
N LEU A 86 10.47 4.08 19.63
CA LEU A 86 9.15 4.56 19.20
C LEU A 86 9.15 6.03 18.78
N HIS A 87 9.87 6.91 19.49
CA HIS A 87 10.00 8.32 19.08
C HIS A 87 10.64 8.44 17.69
N ASN A 88 11.68 7.64 17.43
CA ASN A 88 12.35 7.63 16.13
C ASN A 88 11.46 6.98 15.04
N LEU A 89 10.72 5.92 15.38
CA LEU A 89 9.77 5.25 14.49
C LEU A 89 8.67 6.21 13.99
N PHE A 90 7.99 6.91 14.89
CA PHE A 90 6.95 7.88 14.51
C PHE A 90 7.55 9.13 13.85
N HIS A 91 8.73 9.59 14.26
CA HIS A 91 9.41 10.70 13.58
C HIS A 91 9.81 10.38 12.14
N VAL A 92 10.22 9.15 11.84
CA VAL A 92 10.59 8.72 10.48
C VAL A 92 9.35 8.43 9.63
N THR A 93 8.33 7.76 10.19
CA THR A 93 7.14 7.35 9.43
C THR A 93 6.06 8.43 9.31
N LYS A 94 6.12 9.49 10.13
CA LYS A 94 5.14 10.59 10.26
C LYS A 94 3.71 10.18 10.63
N LEU A 95 3.45 8.87 10.83
CA LEU A 95 2.17 8.35 11.29
C LEU A 95 1.82 8.85 12.69
N ARG A 96 0.53 9.15 12.90
CA ARG A 96 -0.03 9.58 14.18
C ARG A 96 -1.23 8.68 14.54
N PRO A 97 -1.23 8.01 15.71
CA PRO A 97 -2.38 7.19 16.13
C PRO A 97 -3.69 7.98 16.30
N SER A 98 -3.62 9.31 16.45
CA SER A 98 -4.79 10.20 16.53
C SER A 98 -5.48 10.46 15.18
N THR A 99 -4.79 10.29 14.06
CA THR A 99 -5.34 10.51 12.70
C THR A 99 -5.41 9.24 11.86
N THR A 100 -4.82 8.14 12.33
CA THR A 100 -4.83 6.85 11.64
C THR A 100 -6.18 6.16 11.88
N LYS A 101 -7.08 6.20 10.89
CA LYS A 101 -8.34 5.45 10.94
C LYS A 101 -8.07 3.95 10.84
N THR A 102 -8.43 3.19 11.88
CA THR A 102 -8.52 1.73 11.77
C THR A 102 -9.66 1.37 10.83
N ILE A 103 -9.35 0.74 9.70
CA ILE A 103 -10.35 0.14 8.81
C ILE A 103 -10.63 -1.28 9.32
N SER A 104 -11.83 -1.51 9.84
CA SER A 104 -12.32 -2.87 10.12
C SER A 104 -12.63 -3.54 8.78
N PRO A 105 -11.93 -4.62 8.38
CA PRO A 105 -12.21 -5.29 7.12
C PRO A 105 -13.53 -6.07 7.22
N THR A 106 -14.51 -5.70 6.41
CA THR A 106 -15.78 -6.43 6.30
C THR A 106 -15.52 -7.82 5.71
N ARG A 107 -15.37 -8.82 6.59
CA ARG A 107 -15.26 -10.22 6.18
C ARG A 107 -16.58 -10.69 5.58
N ARG A 108 -16.65 -10.73 4.25
CA ARG A 108 -17.69 -11.44 3.50
C ARG A 108 -17.56 -12.95 3.79
N LYS A 109 -18.69 -13.67 3.80
CA LYS A 109 -18.71 -15.14 3.82
C LYS A 109 -18.16 -15.69 2.48
N PRO A 110 -17.71 -16.95 2.40
CA PRO A 110 -17.39 -17.58 1.12
C PRO A 110 -18.56 -17.51 0.14
N ASP A 111 -19.77 -17.79 0.65
CA ASP A 111 -21.04 -17.81 -0.11
C ASP A 111 -21.66 -16.41 -0.28
N TYR A 112 -20.85 -15.35 -0.23
CA TYR A 112 -21.34 -13.98 -0.42
C TYR A 112 -21.61 -13.72 -1.91
N ILE A 113 -22.89 -13.78 -2.28
CA ILE A 113 -23.37 -13.30 -3.56
C ILE A 113 -23.22 -11.76 -3.59
N VAL A 114 -22.61 -11.25 -4.66
CA VAL A 114 -22.39 -9.82 -4.86
C VAL A 114 -23.67 -9.18 -5.41
N PRO A 115 -24.20 -8.10 -4.80
CA PRO A 115 -25.50 -7.51 -5.18
C PRO A 115 -25.43 -6.56 -6.39
N HIS A 116 -24.29 -6.50 -7.09
CA HIS A 116 -24.13 -5.78 -8.35
C HIS A 116 -23.62 -6.74 -9.43
N SER A 117 -24.12 -6.56 -10.65
CA SER A 117 -23.57 -7.21 -11.84
C SER A 117 -22.38 -6.41 -12.33
N THR A 118 -21.31 -7.08 -12.76
CA THR A 118 -20.19 -6.43 -13.47
C THR A 118 -20.30 -6.72 -14.96
N HIS A 119 -20.21 -5.68 -15.79
CA HIS A 119 -20.21 -5.78 -17.24
C HIS A 119 -18.95 -5.09 -17.78
N ILE A 120 -18.30 -5.71 -18.76
CA ILE A 120 -17.13 -5.14 -19.44
C ILE A 120 -17.40 -5.28 -20.94
N THR A 121 -17.59 -4.15 -21.62
CA THR A 121 -17.85 -4.10 -23.05
C THR A 121 -16.56 -4.31 -23.87
N ASN A 122 -16.72 -4.75 -25.12
CA ASN A 122 -15.59 -5.01 -26.02
C ASN A 122 -15.15 -3.76 -26.80
N SER A 123 -16.00 -2.74 -26.90
CA SER A 123 -15.74 -1.47 -27.57
C SER A 123 -16.05 -0.28 -26.67
N LYS A 124 -15.39 0.85 -26.95
CA LYS A 124 -15.69 2.14 -26.33
C LYS A 124 -17.08 2.65 -26.70
N ASP A 125 -17.51 2.40 -27.94
CA ASP A 125 -18.81 2.88 -28.42
C ASP A 125 -19.96 2.03 -27.82
N ASP A 126 -19.73 0.72 -27.64
CA ASP A 126 -20.61 -0.16 -26.87
C ASP A 126 -20.68 0.29 -25.40
N ALA A 127 -19.53 0.65 -24.79
CA ALA A 127 -19.47 1.19 -23.43
C ALA A 127 -20.37 2.42 -23.29
N LEU A 128 -20.24 3.39 -24.20
CA LEU A 128 -21.05 4.61 -24.20
C LEU A 128 -22.55 4.32 -24.32
N GLN A 129 -22.94 3.36 -25.17
CA GLN A 129 -24.34 2.97 -25.33
C GLN A 129 -24.90 2.29 -24.08
N ASP A 130 -24.14 1.40 -23.43
CA ASP A 130 -24.59 0.76 -22.19
C ASP A 130 -24.58 1.71 -20.99
N THR A 131 -23.58 2.58 -20.86
CA THR A 131 -23.58 3.65 -19.84
C THR A 131 -24.78 4.57 -20.02
N LEU A 132 -25.19 4.94 -21.24
CA LEU A 132 -26.42 5.71 -21.47
C LEU A 132 -27.68 4.94 -20.98
N ARG A 133 -27.82 3.65 -21.33
CA ARG A 133 -28.95 2.79 -20.91
C ARG A 133 -29.03 2.58 -19.39
N VAL A 134 -27.88 2.52 -18.71
CA VAL A 134 -27.80 2.38 -17.24
C VAL A 134 -28.06 3.72 -16.56
N ASN A 135 -27.49 4.81 -17.07
CA ASN A 135 -27.65 6.19 -16.58
C ASN A 135 -29.11 6.66 -16.54
N GLU A 136 -29.93 6.28 -17.53
CA GLU A 136 -31.38 6.52 -17.53
C GLU A 136 -32.14 5.84 -16.37
N ARG A 137 -31.55 4.79 -15.76
CA ARG A 137 -32.19 3.94 -14.75
C ARG A 137 -31.54 4.04 -13.36
N ALA A 138 -30.29 4.48 -13.30
CA ALA A 138 -29.48 4.53 -12.08
C ALA A 138 -29.71 5.84 -11.30
N HIS A 139 -30.32 5.72 -10.10
CA HIS A 139 -30.54 6.84 -9.19
C HIS A 139 -29.22 7.48 -8.70
N THR A 140 -28.22 6.65 -8.42
CA THR A 140 -26.88 7.06 -7.96
C THR A 140 -25.84 6.46 -8.90
N ARG A 141 -24.91 7.30 -9.37
CA ARG A 141 -23.80 6.91 -10.26
C ARG A 141 -22.46 7.19 -9.59
N VAL A 142 -21.54 6.24 -9.66
CA VAL A 142 -20.19 6.34 -9.08
C VAL A 142 -19.18 6.00 -10.16
N TYR A 143 -18.65 7.03 -10.80
CA TYR A 143 -17.57 6.93 -11.77
C TYR A 143 -16.23 6.80 -11.04
N VAL A 144 -15.57 5.66 -11.21
CA VAL A 144 -14.25 5.37 -10.63
C VAL A 144 -13.17 5.43 -11.71
N ASP A 145 -11.97 5.88 -11.35
CA ASP A 145 -10.75 5.78 -12.16
C ASP A 145 -10.35 4.31 -12.41
N GLY A 146 -11.06 3.63 -13.31
CA GLY A 146 -10.91 2.21 -13.58
C GLY A 146 -9.50 1.89 -14.04
N SER A 147 -8.71 1.28 -13.15
CA SER A 147 -7.30 1.01 -13.36
C SER A 147 -7.10 0.14 -14.61
N GLY A 148 -6.48 0.70 -15.64
CA GLY A 148 -6.59 0.26 -17.03
C GLY A 148 -6.29 -1.22 -17.29
N TYR A 149 -7.33 -2.05 -17.23
CA TYR A 149 -7.20 -3.50 -17.39
C TYR A 149 -6.75 -3.83 -18.81
N LYS A 150 -5.62 -4.55 -18.92
CA LYS A 150 -4.93 -4.85 -20.19
C LYS A 150 -4.58 -3.62 -21.04
N GLY A 151 -4.49 -2.42 -20.44
CA GLY A 151 -4.12 -1.18 -21.14
C GLY A 151 -5.26 -0.48 -21.88
N GLY A 152 -6.49 -0.98 -21.80
CA GLY A 152 -7.67 -0.21 -22.16
C GLY A 152 -8.05 0.77 -21.05
N ILE A 153 -8.67 1.90 -21.39
CA ILE A 153 -9.42 2.71 -20.43
C ILE A 153 -10.69 1.92 -20.10
N VAL A 154 -10.91 1.61 -18.83
CA VAL A 154 -12.13 0.96 -18.33
C VAL A 154 -12.86 1.93 -17.41
N GLU A 155 -14.18 1.99 -17.54
CA GLU A 155 -15.08 2.77 -16.70
C GLU A 155 -15.88 1.77 -15.87
N GLU A 156 -15.55 1.63 -14.58
CA GLU A 156 -16.14 0.60 -13.71
C GLU A 156 -17.31 1.18 -12.91
N GLU A 157 -18.53 1.02 -13.44
CA GLU A 157 -19.75 1.56 -12.83
C GLU A 157 -20.32 0.60 -11.76
N LEU A 158 -20.14 0.96 -10.48
CA LEU A 158 -20.73 0.23 -9.35
C LEU A 158 -22.17 0.70 -9.08
N VAL A 159 -23.14 0.13 -9.80
CA VAL A 159 -24.57 0.35 -9.57
C VAL A 159 -24.98 -0.21 -8.20
N GLY A 160 -25.14 0.69 -7.23
CA GLY A 160 -25.63 0.37 -5.88
C GLY A 160 -27.13 0.63 -5.76
N TRP A 161 -27.93 -0.43 -5.61
CA TRP A 161 -29.31 -0.33 -5.14
C TRP A 161 -29.30 0.02 -3.63
N ILE A 162 -30.12 1.00 -3.24
CA ILE A 162 -30.42 1.39 -1.86
C ILE A 162 -31.84 0.94 -1.52
#